data_AF-A0A2B6R6H2-F1
#
_entry.id   AF-A0A2B6R6H2-F1
#
_cell.length_a   1.000
_cell.length_b   1.000
_cell.length_c   1.000
_cell.angle_alpha   90.00
_cell.angle_beta   90.00
_cell.angle_gamma   90.00
#
_symmetry.space_group_name_H-M   'P 1'
#
loop_
_entity.id
_entity.type
_entity.pdbx_description
1 polymer ?
#
loop_
_entity_poly.entity_id
_entity_poly.type
_entity_poly.pdbx_seq_one_letter_code
_entity_poly.pdbx_strand_id
1 'polypeptide(L)'
;MNVCTKCGTQFVDGVQFCQNCGTKREIPVVKKKMGSGTKIGITFLALLVIAIVGLYLYGSSYYTQVAQVDRMITILQERDGEKLAEIITTDDPSVIVTRESFKPLFSYIKENPSYVNELKQYLKQGEKQGDGIERADFSLTKDGKHYFIFDRYKLKARTYYTTLLSNEKGASLKMNGKEIDKTEDKNFQKQYGPFLPGAQVFQVEYKNDYVKLSREEKVVLMKQSQNNVTIDLTLQGQYITVQTNAPGATLYVNQKPVTALTGEEITWGPVATDGSATIYLERNGESGRETTKVETVTVLSAYNLPFEKKSVEKTVVYNVTPPPTTGYVYNGFIFPDSDIRKLTNADLTYVTKEQLKIARNEIYARHGNIFQTKDMQAYFSKQSWYRENPYFTGKLTDIEAYNVELIKLRE
;
A
#
# COMPACT_ATOMS: atom_id res chain seq x y z
N MET A 1 -79.86 -39.20 -58.70
CA MET A 1 -80.69 -40.26 -59.31
C MET A 1 -81.94 -40.45 -58.45
N ASN A 2 -83.14 -40.40 -59.02
CA ASN A 2 -84.41 -40.54 -58.29
C ASN A 2 -84.88 -42.01 -58.18
N VAL A 3 -83.97 -42.97 -58.31
CA VAL A 3 -84.27 -44.41 -58.32
C VAL A 3 -83.52 -45.08 -57.19
N CYS A 4 -84.17 -45.98 -56.46
CA CYS A 4 -83.58 -46.76 -55.38
C CYS A 4 -82.51 -47.71 -55.93
N THR A 5 -81.28 -47.61 -55.42
CA THR A 5 -80.14 -48.45 -55.84
C THR A 5 -80.30 -49.93 -55.50
N LYS A 6 -81.20 -50.27 -54.56
CA LYS A 6 -81.44 -51.66 -54.13
C LYS A 6 -82.58 -52.37 -54.88
N CYS A 7 -83.65 -51.66 -55.23
CA CYS A 7 -84.84 -52.28 -55.82
C CYS A 7 -85.37 -51.61 -57.10
N GLY A 8 -84.68 -50.59 -57.63
CA GLY A 8 -85.02 -49.98 -58.92
C GLY A 8 -86.29 -49.14 -58.95
N THR A 9 -86.99 -48.96 -57.82
CA THR A 9 -88.21 -48.14 -57.74
C THR A 9 -87.89 -46.65 -57.62
N GLN A 10 -88.70 -45.80 -58.24
CA GLN A 10 -88.55 -44.34 -58.10
C GLN A 10 -88.91 -43.88 -56.68
N PHE A 11 -88.13 -42.96 -56.13
CA PHE A 11 -88.45 -42.32 -54.86
C PHE A 11 -89.61 -41.33 -55.06
N VAL A 12 -90.58 -41.34 -54.16
CA VAL A 12 -91.58 -40.28 -54.01
C VAL A 12 -90.87 -39.00 -53.54
N ASP A 13 -91.29 -37.82 -54.01
CA ASP A 13 -90.65 -36.57 -53.64
C ASP A 13 -90.71 -36.31 -52.11
N GLY A 14 -89.60 -35.87 -51.53
CA GLY A 14 -89.49 -35.53 -50.11
C GLY A 14 -89.22 -36.68 -49.12
N VAL A 15 -89.22 -37.95 -49.55
CA VAL A 15 -89.02 -39.10 -48.62
C VAL A 15 -87.54 -39.47 -48.43
N GLN A 16 -87.15 -39.79 -47.20
CA GLN A 16 -85.77 -40.16 -46.82
C GLN A 16 -85.46 -41.66 -46.91
N PHE A 17 -86.48 -42.52 -47.03
CA PHE A 17 -86.34 -43.97 -47.16
C PHE A 17 -87.18 -44.46 -48.33
N CYS A 18 -86.73 -45.53 -49.00
CA CYS A 18 -87.47 -46.16 -50.09
C CYS A 18 -88.74 -46.79 -49.53
N GLN A 19 -89.90 -46.39 -50.06
CA GLN A 19 -91.20 -46.89 -49.59
C GLN A 19 -91.43 -48.38 -49.87
N ASN A 20 -90.67 -48.98 -50.79
CA ASN A 20 -90.80 -50.41 -51.14
C ASN A 20 -89.86 -51.33 -50.34
N CYS A 21 -88.60 -50.94 -50.15
CA CYS A 21 -87.58 -51.82 -49.56
C CYS A 21 -86.88 -51.26 -48.30
N GLY A 22 -87.29 -50.08 -47.82
CA GLY A 22 -86.75 -49.46 -46.61
C GLY A 22 -85.33 -48.88 -46.74
N THR A 23 -84.68 -49.00 -47.90
CA THR A 23 -83.32 -48.48 -48.11
C THR A 23 -83.28 -46.96 -47.95
N LYS A 24 -82.41 -46.45 -47.08
CA LYS A 24 -82.21 -45.01 -46.88
C LYS A 24 -81.72 -44.36 -48.17
N ARG A 25 -82.34 -43.25 -48.55
CA ARG A 25 -81.95 -42.46 -49.72
C ARG A 25 -80.59 -41.83 -49.42
N GLU A 26 -79.58 -42.22 -50.18
CA GLU A 26 -78.30 -41.54 -50.18
C GLU A 26 -78.48 -40.18 -50.86
N ILE A 27 -78.69 -39.14 -50.06
CA ILE A 27 -78.60 -37.77 -50.53
C ILE A 27 -77.11 -37.56 -50.81
N PRO A 28 -76.68 -37.26 -52.05
CA PRO A 28 -75.29 -36.93 -52.30
C PRO A 28 -74.98 -35.71 -51.44
N VAL A 29 -74.11 -35.90 -50.43
CA VAL A 29 -73.59 -34.79 -49.64
C VAL A 29 -72.79 -33.94 -50.61
N VAL A 30 -73.41 -32.88 -51.14
CA VAL A 30 -72.72 -31.90 -51.96
C VAL A 30 -71.71 -31.25 -51.04
N LYS A 31 -70.46 -31.75 -51.07
CA LYS A 31 -69.33 -31.09 -50.42
C LYS A 31 -69.27 -29.69 -51.02
N LYS A 32 -69.73 -28.68 -50.29
CA LYS A 32 -69.58 -27.28 -50.68
C LYS A 32 -68.11 -27.09 -51.04
N LYS A 33 -67.82 -26.85 -52.33
CA LYS A 33 -66.45 -26.58 -52.77
C LYS A 33 -66.00 -25.33 -52.03
N MET A 34 -65.01 -25.50 -51.15
CA MET A 34 -64.46 -24.42 -50.34
C MET A 34 -64.04 -23.28 -51.26
N GLY A 35 -64.55 -22.06 -50.99
CA GLY A 35 -64.29 -20.88 -51.82
C GLY A 35 -62.78 -20.63 -51.95
N SER A 36 -62.33 -20.12 -53.11
CA SER A 36 -60.90 -19.92 -53.37
C SER A 36 -60.24 -19.06 -52.29
N GLY A 37 -60.92 -18.01 -51.81
CA GLY A 37 -60.47 -17.17 -50.70
C GLY A 37 -60.29 -17.92 -49.37
N THR A 38 -61.18 -18.86 -49.06
CA THR A 38 -61.07 -19.69 -47.84
C THR A 38 -59.90 -20.68 -47.92
N LYS A 39 -59.64 -21.24 -49.11
CA LYS A 39 -58.44 -22.08 -49.34
C LYS A 39 -57.16 -21.29 -49.16
N ILE A 40 -57.07 -20.12 -49.77
CA ILE A 40 -55.91 -19.23 -49.63
C ILE A 40 -55.72 -18.83 -48.16
N GLY A 41 -56.81 -18.49 -47.46
CA GLY A 41 -56.77 -18.18 -46.02
C GLY A 41 -56.27 -19.34 -45.16
N ILE A 42 -56.73 -20.56 -45.39
CA ILE A 42 -56.27 -21.74 -44.64
C ILE A 42 -54.80 -22.06 -44.95
N THR A 43 -54.37 -21.97 -46.21
CA THR A 43 -52.96 -22.19 -46.57
C THR A 43 -52.06 -21.13 -45.95
N PHE A 44 -52.46 -19.86 -45.97
CA PHE A 44 -51.73 -18.78 -45.31
C PHE A 44 -51.65 -18.97 -43.80
N LEU A 45 -52.78 -19.33 -43.16
CA LEU A 45 -52.82 -19.63 -41.73
C LEU A 45 -51.89 -20.81 -41.38
N ALA A 46 -51.90 -21.87 -42.18
CA ALA A 46 -51.02 -23.02 -41.98
C ALA A 46 -49.54 -22.64 -42.10
N LEU A 47 -49.17 -21.84 -43.11
CA LEU A 47 -47.80 -21.33 -43.28
C LEU A 47 -47.38 -20.45 -42.10
N LEU A 48 -48.27 -19.57 -41.63
CA LEU A 48 -48.02 -18.72 -40.47
C LEU A 48 -47.82 -19.55 -39.19
N VAL A 49 -48.63 -20.58 -38.98
CA VAL A 49 -48.45 -21.51 -37.85
C VAL A 49 -47.12 -22.25 -37.94
N ILE A 50 -46.73 -22.75 -39.12
CA ILE A 50 -45.44 -23.41 -39.33
C ILE A 50 -44.29 -22.44 -39.02
N ALA A 51 -44.36 -21.19 -39.47
CA ALA A 51 -43.36 -20.17 -39.17
C ALA A 51 -43.28 -19.88 -37.66
N ILE A 52 -44.41 -19.76 -36.97
CA ILE A 52 -44.46 -19.56 -35.51
C ILE A 52 -43.84 -20.75 -34.78
N VAL A 53 -44.18 -21.99 -35.16
CA VAL A 53 -43.61 -23.20 -34.56
C VAL A 53 -42.10 -23.25 -34.81
N GLY A 54 -41.66 -22.94 -36.03
CA GLY A 54 -40.22 -22.86 -36.36
C GLY A 54 -39.48 -21.84 -35.51
N LEU A 55 -40.02 -20.62 -35.38
CA LEU A 55 -39.46 -19.58 -34.52
C LEU A 55 -39.45 -19.98 -33.04
N TYR A 56 -40.50 -20.65 -32.58
CA TYR A 56 -40.58 -21.16 -31.21
C TYR A 56 -39.53 -22.24 -30.95
N LEU A 57 -39.34 -23.21 -31.85
CA LEU A 57 -38.33 -24.26 -31.71
C LEU A 57 -36.92 -23.67 -31.74
N TYR A 58 -36.66 -22.71 -32.64
CA TYR A 58 -35.39 -21.98 -32.68
C TYR A 58 -35.15 -21.21 -31.37
N GLY A 59 -36.14 -20.43 -30.92
CA GLY A 59 -36.05 -19.69 -29.66
C GLY A 59 -35.85 -20.61 -28.45
N SER A 60 -36.54 -21.76 -28.41
CA SER A 60 -36.42 -22.76 -27.35
C SER A 60 -35.01 -23.35 -27.27
N SER A 61 -34.29 -23.42 -28.39
CA SER A 61 -32.88 -23.83 -28.43
C SER A 61 -31.93 -22.67 -28.09
N TYR A 62 -32.16 -21.49 -28.66
CA TYR A 62 -31.29 -20.32 -28.53
C TYR A 62 -31.30 -19.72 -27.13
N TYR A 63 -32.45 -19.71 -26.46
CA TYR A 63 -32.65 -19.15 -25.12
C TYR A 63 -32.55 -20.19 -24.00
N THR A 64 -32.00 -21.38 -24.25
CA THR A 64 -31.66 -22.30 -23.15
C THR A 64 -30.64 -21.67 -22.19
N GLN A 65 -30.67 -22.08 -20.92
CA GLN A 65 -29.70 -21.63 -19.91
C GLN A 65 -28.26 -21.84 -20.38
N VAL A 66 -27.95 -23.03 -20.90
CA VAL A 66 -26.60 -23.39 -21.37
C VAL A 66 -26.16 -22.51 -22.53
N ALA A 67 -27.03 -22.26 -23.51
CA ALA A 67 -26.70 -21.39 -24.65
C ALA A 67 -26.51 -19.92 -24.23
N GLN A 68 -27.29 -19.43 -23.27
CA GLN A 68 -27.11 -18.10 -22.69
C GLN A 68 -25.78 -18.00 -21.93
N VAL A 69 -25.45 -18.98 -21.09
CA VAL A 69 -24.16 -19.05 -20.39
C VAL A 69 -22.99 -19.08 -21.37
N ASP A 70 -23.06 -19.87 -22.44
CA ASP A 70 -21.99 -19.90 -23.45
C ASP A 70 -21.75 -18.51 -24.06
N ARG A 71 -22.81 -17.75 -24.37
CA ARG A 71 -22.68 -16.36 -24.87
C ARG A 71 -22.12 -15.40 -23.83
N MET A 72 -22.56 -15.48 -22.58
CA MET A 72 -22.02 -14.67 -21.48
C MET A 72 -20.53 -14.93 -21.28
N ILE A 73 -20.11 -16.19 -21.35
CA ILE A 73 -18.72 -16.59 -21.24
C ILE A 73 -17.91 -16.08 -22.44
N THR A 74 -18.44 -16.13 -23.67
CA THR A 74 -17.78 -15.53 -24.84
C THR A 74 -17.54 -14.03 -24.64
N ILE A 75 -18.54 -13.28 -24.16
CA ILE A 75 -18.39 -11.84 -23.83
C ILE A 75 -17.25 -11.62 -22.82
N LEU A 76 -17.16 -12.48 -21.80
CA LEU A 76 -16.12 -12.41 -20.78
C LEU A 76 -14.71 -12.76 -21.34
N GLN A 77 -14.62 -13.73 -22.25
CA GLN A 77 -13.37 -14.11 -22.93
C GLN A 77 -12.87 -13.01 -23.86
N GLU A 78 -13.79 -12.38 -24.61
CA GLU A 78 -13.51 -11.25 -25.50
C GLU A 78 -13.19 -9.96 -24.72
N ARG A 79 -13.47 -9.93 -23.41
CA ARG A 79 -13.30 -8.77 -22.52
C ARG A 79 -14.07 -7.54 -23.02
N ASP A 80 -15.25 -7.79 -23.58
CA ASP A 80 -16.15 -6.77 -24.09
C ASP A 80 -16.93 -6.13 -22.93
N GLY A 81 -16.36 -5.07 -22.35
CA GLY A 81 -16.95 -4.41 -21.19
C GLY A 81 -18.29 -3.73 -21.45
N GLU A 82 -18.63 -3.40 -22.70
CA GLU A 82 -19.92 -2.79 -23.05
C GLU A 82 -21.02 -3.84 -23.01
N LYS A 83 -20.83 -4.95 -23.73
CA LYS A 83 -21.77 -6.08 -23.67
C LYS A 83 -21.86 -6.67 -22.26
N LEU A 84 -20.73 -6.71 -21.53
CA LEU A 84 -20.70 -7.25 -20.18
C LEU A 84 -21.55 -6.42 -19.21
N ALA A 85 -21.57 -5.08 -19.37
CA ALA A 85 -22.40 -4.20 -18.55
C ALA A 85 -23.91 -4.46 -18.73
N GLU A 86 -24.35 -4.86 -19.92
CA GLU A 86 -25.76 -5.16 -20.21
C GLU A 86 -26.25 -6.46 -19.57
N ILE A 87 -25.34 -7.42 -19.41
CA ILE A 87 -25.66 -8.78 -18.91
C ILE A 87 -25.32 -8.97 -17.42
N ILE A 88 -24.70 -7.98 -16.77
CA ILE A 88 -24.37 -8.02 -15.35
C ILE A 88 -25.42 -7.30 -14.49
N THR A 89 -25.67 -7.89 -13.34
CA THR A 89 -26.40 -7.31 -12.20
C THR A 89 -25.54 -7.45 -10.96
N THR A 90 -25.85 -6.71 -9.91
CA THR A 90 -25.10 -6.73 -8.64
C THR A 90 -26.01 -7.14 -7.49
N ASP A 91 -25.42 -7.66 -6.42
CA ASP A 91 -26.12 -7.83 -5.14
C ASP A 91 -26.36 -6.51 -4.41
N ASP A 92 -25.54 -5.49 -4.69
CA ASP A 92 -25.70 -4.13 -4.18
C ASP A 92 -26.16 -3.16 -5.30
N PRO A 93 -27.37 -2.56 -5.20
CA PRO A 93 -27.92 -1.69 -6.25
C PRO A 93 -27.21 -0.33 -6.34
N SER A 94 -26.35 0.04 -5.38
CA SER A 94 -25.58 1.29 -5.42
C SER A 94 -24.41 1.24 -6.42
N VAL A 95 -24.02 0.04 -6.87
CA VAL A 95 -22.95 -0.12 -7.86
C VAL A 95 -23.40 0.34 -9.24
N ILE A 96 -22.66 1.30 -9.78
CA ILE A 96 -22.82 1.71 -11.18
C ILE A 96 -21.96 0.79 -12.05
N VAL A 97 -22.63 -0.09 -12.80
CA VAL A 97 -21.97 -1.01 -13.73
C VAL A 97 -21.67 -0.28 -15.04
N THR A 98 -20.39 -0.15 -15.37
CA THR A 98 -19.90 0.50 -16.59
C THR A 98 -18.85 -0.36 -17.28
N ARG A 99 -18.49 -0.03 -18.52
CA ARG A 99 -17.35 -0.64 -19.21
C ARG A 99 -16.06 -0.59 -18.38
N GLU A 100 -15.84 0.54 -17.71
CA GLU A 100 -14.63 0.82 -16.93
C GLU A 100 -14.55 0.00 -15.64
N SER A 101 -15.69 -0.30 -15.01
CA SER A 101 -15.73 -1.08 -13.76
C SER A 101 -15.26 -2.54 -13.93
N PHE A 102 -15.14 -3.04 -15.16
CA PHE A 102 -14.64 -4.39 -15.45
C PHE A 102 -13.14 -4.47 -15.71
N LYS A 103 -12.41 -3.35 -15.76
CA LYS A 103 -10.95 -3.37 -15.91
C LYS A 103 -10.26 -4.24 -14.85
N PRO A 104 -10.62 -4.16 -13.55
CA PRO A 104 -10.09 -5.06 -12.51
C PRO A 104 -10.32 -6.55 -12.79
N LEU A 105 -11.51 -6.92 -13.27
CA LEU A 105 -11.87 -8.29 -13.64
C LEU A 105 -11.03 -8.79 -14.82
N PHE A 106 -10.89 -7.96 -15.85
CA PHE A 106 -10.09 -8.30 -17.04
C PHE A 106 -8.61 -8.44 -16.71
N SER A 107 -8.08 -7.61 -15.79
CA SER A 107 -6.73 -7.75 -15.27
C SER A 107 -6.55 -9.11 -14.60
N TYR A 108 -7.51 -9.50 -13.74
CA TYR A 108 -7.48 -10.80 -13.07
C TYR A 108 -7.55 -11.96 -14.06
N ILE A 109 -8.45 -11.92 -15.05
CA ILE A 109 -8.60 -12.96 -16.08
C ILE A 109 -7.32 -13.12 -16.91
N LYS A 110 -6.63 -12.01 -17.21
CA LYS A 110 -5.36 -12.05 -17.93
C LYS A 110 -4.29 -12.83 -17.16
N GLU A 111 -4.27 -12.69 -15.85
CA GLU A 111 -3.32 -13.36 -14.95
C GLU A 111 -3.76 -14.78 -14.58
N ASN A 112 -5.06 -15.07 -14.70
CA ASN A 112 -5.67 -16.36 -14.36
C ASN A 112 -6.49 -16.92 -15.54
N PRO A 113 -5.86 -17.42 -16.62
CA PRO A 113 -6.57 -17.84 -17.84
C PRO A 113 -7.59 -18.98 -17.63
N SER A 114 -7.43 -19.81 -16.59
CA SER A 114 -8.36 -20.91 -16.28
C SER A 114 -9.70 -20.44 -15.73
N TYR A 115 -9.74 -19.24 -15.13
CA TYR A 115 -10.89 -18.73 -14.39
C TYR A 115 -12.19 -18.75 -15.21
N VAL A 116 -12.12 -18.30 -16.47
CA VAL A 116 -13.32 -18.19 -17.32
C VAL A 116 -13.90 -19.57 -17.63
N ASN A 117 -13.05 -20.59 -17.78
CA ASN A 117 -13.49 -21.97 -18.00
C ASN A 117 -14.05 -22.59 -16.71
N GLU A 118 -13.46 -22.32 -15.54
CA GLU A 118 -14.00 -22.72 -14.24
C GLU A 118 -15.40 -22.13 -14.03
N LEU A 119 -15.55 -20.82 -14.26
CA LEU A 119 -16.83 -20.12 -14.15
C LEU A 119 -17.86 -20.70 -15.13
N LYS A 120 -17.47 -21.03 -16.36
CA LYS A 120 -18.34 -21.69 -17.33
C LYS A 120 -18.90 -23.01 -16.81
N GLN A 121 -18.06 -23.85 -16.21
CA GLN A 121 -18.50 -25.15 -15.66
C GLN A 121 -19.47 -24.94 -14.50
N TYR A 122 -19.14 -24.02 -13.59
CA TYR A 122 -19.98 -23.65 -12.46
C TYR A 122 -21.38 -23.17 -12.91
N LEU A 123 -21.44 -22.21 -13.84
CA LEU A 123 -22.70 -21.66 -14.32
C LEU A 123 -23.57 -22.66 -15.10
N LYS A 124 -22.95 -23.65 -15.77
CA LYS A 124 -23.68 -24.71 -16.50
C LYS A 124 -24.29 -25.77 -15.59
N GLN A 125 -23.64 -26.08 -14.47
CA GLN A 125 -24.13 -27.10 -13.54
C GLN A 125 -25.36 -26.63 -12.73
N GLY A 126 -25.56 -25.31 -12.63
CA GLY A 126 -26.61 -24.72 -11.79
C GLY A 126 -26.36 -24.95 -10.30
N GLU A 127 -27.21 -24.41 -9.42
CA GLU A 127 -27.11 -24.53 -7.95
C GLU A 127 -27.35 -25.96 -7.41
N LYS A 128 -26.85 -27.01 -8.07
CA LYS A 128 -26.80 -28.35 -7.49
C LYS A 128 -25.66 -28.39 -6.48
N GLN A 129 -25.96 -27.96 -5.26
CA GLN A 129 -25.10 -28.00 -4.09
C GLN A 129 -24.47 -29.39 -3.89
N GLY A 130 -23.14 -29.44 -3.95
CA GLY A 130 -22.39 -30.10 -2.89
C GLY A 130 -22.30 -29.14 -1.71
N ASP A 131 -22.34 -29.69 -0.50
CA ASP A 131 -22.43 -29.03 0.81
C ASP A 131 -21.17 -28.23 1.21
N GLY A 132 -20.58 -27.52 0.26
CA GLY A 132 -19.42 -26.65 0.45
C GLY A 132 -19.85 -25.22 0.17
N ILE A 133 -19.45 -24.30 1.05
CA ILE A 133 -19.66 -22.86 0.94
C ILE A 133 -18.79 -22.31 -0.22
N GLU A 134 -18.98 -22.78 -1.45
CA GLU A 134 -18.30 -22.24 -2.64
C GLU A 134 -19.06 -21.02 -3.14
N ARG A 135 -18.76 -19.91 -2.46
CA ARG A 135 -19.19 -18.54 -2.76
C ARG A 135 -18.58 -18.08 -4.10
N ALA A 136 -19.16 -18.48 -5.23
CA ALA A 136 -18.75 -17.94 -6.52
C ALA A 136 -19.04 -16.43 -6.58
N ASP A 137 -18.07 -15.66 -7.09
CA ASP A 137 -18.18 -14.21 -7.26
C ASP A 137 -19.23 -13.80 -8.29
N PHE A 138 -19.63 -14.74 -9.16
CA PHE A 138 -20.68 -14.59 -10.14
C PHE A 138 -21.63 -15.78 -10.05
N SER A 139 -22.92 -15.48 -10.02
CA SER A 139 -24.01 -16.44 -10.03
C SER A 139 -24.95 -16.16 -11.19
N LEU A 140 -25.73 -17.16 -11.60
CA LEU A 140 -26.74 -16.96 -12.63
C LEU A 140 -28.06 -16.56 -11.98
N THR A 141 -28.69 -15.50 -12.46
CA THR A 141 -30.02 -15.09 -12.00
C THR A 141 -30.99 -14.94 -13.16
N LYS A 142 -32.27 -15.25 -12.93
CA LYS A 142 -33.34 -15.02 -13.90
C LYS A 142 -33.76 -13.57 -13.83
N ASP A 143 -33.65 -12.86 -14.95
CA ASP A 143 -34.02 -11.45 -15.09
C ASP A 143 -35.08 -11.32 -16.19
N GLY A 144 -36.31 -11.70 -15.89
CA GLY A 144 -37.44 -11.59 -16.82
C GLY A 144 -37.43 -12.63 -17.94
N LYS A 145 -38.05 -12.27 -19.08
CA LYS A 145 -38.22 -13.16 -20.23
C LYS A 145 -37.95 -12.45 -21.56
N HIS A 146 -37.29 -13.14 -22.48
CA HIS A 146 -37.27 -12.75 -23.89
C HIS A 146 -38.60 -13.10 -24.56
N TYR A 147 -39.17 -12.14 -25.28
CA TYR A 147 -40.44 -12.30 -26.00
C TYR A 147 -41.56 -12.91 -25.16
N PHE A 148 -41.58 -12.60 -23.85
CA PHE A 148 -42.54 -13.09 -22.84
C PHE A 148 -42.53 -14.60 -22.54
N ILE A 149 -41.81 -15.43 -23.29
CA ILE A 149 -41.89 -16.90 -23.15
C ILE A 149 -40.57 -17.57 -22.76
N PHE A 150 -39.43 -17.02 -23.16
CA PHE A 150 -38.13 -17.62 -22.89
C PHE A 150 -37.46 -16.96 -21.69
N ASP A 151 -36.99 -17.73 -20.72
CA ASP A 151 -36.28 -17.17 -19.56
C ASP A 151 -35.05 -16.36 -20.02
N ARG A 152 -34.90 -15.15 -19.48
CA ARG A 152 -33.69 -14.33 -19.68
C ARG A 152 -32.82 -14.47 -18.44
N TYR A 153 -31.54 -14.77 -18.63
CA TYR A 153 -30.58 -14.86 -17.54
C TYR A 153 -29.60 -13.69 -17.59
N LYS A 154 -29.10 -13.32 -16.41
CA LYS A 154 -27.99 -12.39 -16.22
C LYS A 154 -26.97 -12.95 -15.23
N LEU A 155 -25.76 -12.42 -15.28
CA LEU A 155 -24.72 -12.69 -14.30
C LEU A 155 -24.89 -11.76 -13.12
N LYS A 156 -25.20 -12.31 -11.94
CA LYS A 156 -25.23 -11.56 -10.69
C LYS A 156 -23.85 -11.59 -10.04
N ALA A 157 -23.19 -10.45 -10.00
CA ALA A 157 -21.89 -10.24 -9.39
C ALA A 157 -22.05 -9.94 -7.90
N ARG A 158 -21.22 -10.58 -7.08
CA ARG A 158 -21.04 -10.26 -5.67
C ARG A 158 -20.18 -9.01 -5.54
N THR A 159 -20.54 -8.12 -4.62
CA THR A 159 -19.80 -6.87 -4.42
C THR A 159 -18.90 -6.93 -3.20
N TYR A 160 -17.77 -6.22 -3.29
CA TYR A 160 -16.72 -6.22 -2.30
C TYR A 160 -16.42 -4.81 -1.80
N TYR A 161 -16.01 -4.73 -0.55
CA TYR A 161 -15.55 -3.53 0.12
C TYR A 161 -14.11 -3.71 0.54
N THR A 162 -13.41 -2.59 0.74
CA THR A 162 -12.09 -2.62 1.35
C THR A 162 -11.97 -1.56 2.41
N THR A 163 -11.26 -1.88 3.49
CA THR A 163 -10.89 -0.92 4.52
C THR A 163 -9.42 -0.59 4.35
N LEU A 164 -9.10 0.64 3.97
CA LEU A 164 -7.72 1.10 3.83
C LEU A 164 -7.22 1.66 5.15
N LEU A 165 -6.06 1.21 5.59
CA LEU A 165 -5.35 1.70 6.78
C LEU A 165 -4.09 2.46 6.37
N SER A 166 -3.80 3.60 6.98
CA SER A 166 -2.54 4.32 6.79
C SER A 166 -2.16 5.15 8.01
N ASN A 167 -0.88 5.50 8.12
CA ASN A 167 -0.28 6.12 9.31
C ASN A 167 0.13 7.59 9.14
N GLU A 168 -0.13 8.19 7.98
CA GLU A 168 0.29 9.55 7.67
C GLU A 168 -0.89 10.44 7.34
N LYS A 169 -0.97 11.64 7.93
CA LYS A 169 -1.99 12.64 7.63
C LYS A 169 -1.65 13.40 6.34
N GLY A 170 -2.64 13.61 5.48
CA GLY A 170 -2.48 14.34 4.22
C GLY A 170 -1.83 13.53 3.09
N ALA A 171 -1.67 12.21 3.27
CA ALA A 171 -1.22 11.30 2.22
C ALA A 171 -2.32 11.11 1.16
N SER A 172 -1.92 11.07 -0.10
CA SER A 172 -2.81 10.86 -1.25
C SER A 172 -3.07 9.37 -1.44
N LEU A 173 -4.34 8.97 -1.42
CA LEU A 173 -4.79 7.61 -1.68
C LEU A 173 -5.22 7.49 -3.13
N LYS A 174 -4.72 6.47 -3.81
CA LYS A 174 -5.02 6.17 -5.21
C LYS A 174 -5.52 4.74 -5.36
N MET A 175 -6.42 4.55 -6.31
CA MET A 175 -6.91 3.25 -6.75
C MET A 175 -6.74 3.16 -8.27
N ASN A 176 -6.04 2.13 -8.74
CA ASN A 176 -5.68 1.94 -10.15
C ASN A 176 -5.06 3.20 -10.79
N GLY A 177 -4.20 3.88 -10.03
CA GLY A 177 -3.51 5.11 -10.44
C GLY A 177 -4.35 6.40 -10.38
N LYS A 178 -5.65 6.34 -10.09
CA LYS A 178 -6.50 7.52 -9.90
C LYS A 178 -6.60 7.89 -8.43
N GLU A 179 -6.39 9.16 -8.09
CA GLU A 179 -6.61 9.68 -6.74
C GLU A 179 -8.09 9.52 -6.34
N ILE A 180 -8.31 8.91 -5.17
CA ILE A 180 -9.64 8.62 -4.62
C ILE A 180 -9.93 9.38 -3.33
N ASP A 181 -8.90 9.69 -2.54
CA ASP A 181 -9.07 10.37 -1.26
C ASP A 181 -7.74 10.90 -0.71
N LYS A 182 -7.78 11.60 0.43
CA LYS A 182 -6.62 11.95 1.25
C LYS A 182 -6.84 11.57 2.70
N THR A 183 -5.78 11.16 3.38
CA THR A 183 -5.86 10.78 4.78
C THR A 183 -6.08 12.01 5.69
N GLU A 184 -7.04 11.91 6.60
CA GLU A 184 -7.43 13.04 7.47
C GLU A 184 -6.62 13.11 8.78
N ASP A 185 -6.04 11.99 9.21
CA ASP A 185 -5.26 11.84 10.43
C ASP A 185 -4.14 10.79 10.29
N LYS A 186 -3.40 10.55 11.38
CA LYS A 186 -2.27 9.62 11.45
C LYS A 186 -2.65 8.16 11.76
N ASN A 187 -3.92 7.87 12.02
CA ASN A 187 -4.44 6.53 12.24
C ASN A 187 -5.61 6.30 11.28
N PHE A 188 -5.40 6.65 10.01
CA PHE A 188 -6.45 6.73 9.03
C PHE A 188 -7.05 5.35 8.78
N GLN A 189 -8.36 5.25 8.88
CA GLN A 189 -9.13 4.07 8.54
C GLN A 189 -10.42 4.49 7.83
N LYS A 190 -10.59 4.04 6.59
CA LYS A 190 -11.82 4.31 5.83
C LYS A 190 -12.18 3.15 4.92
N GLN A 191 -13.48 2.87 4.85
CA GLN A 191 -14.04 1.85 3.97
C GLN A 191 -14.39 2.44 2.60
N TYR A 192 -14.06 1.71 1.53
CA TYR A 192 -14.37 2.04 0.14
C TYR A 192 -15.08 0.88 -0.55
N GLY A 193 -15.83 1.22 -1.58
CA GLY A 193 -16.67 0.30 -2.35
C GLY A 193 -18.11 0.81 -2.42
N PRO A 194 -19.05 -0.03 -2.85
CA PRO A 194 -18.86 -1.41 -3.32
C PRO A 194 -18.10 -1.51 -4.66
N PHE A 195 -17.28 -2.56 -4.79
CA PHE A 195 -16.50 -2.89 -5.98
C PHE A 195 -17.00 -4.19 -6.62
N LEU A 196 -16.93 -4.24 -7.94
CA LEU A 196 -17.12 -5.49 -8.68
C LEU A 196 -15.92 -6.43 -8.49
N PRO A 197 -16.12 -7.76 -8.68
CA PRO A 197 -15.05 -8.74 -8.57
C PRO A 197 -13.87 -8.40 -9.49
N GLY A 198 -12.66 -8.36 -8.95
CA GLY A 198 -11.48 -7.97 -9.73
C GLY A 198 -10.19 -7.86 -8.94
N ALA A 199 -9.08 -7.72 -9.66
CA ALA A 199 -7.79 -7.32 -9.08
C ALA A 199 -7.68 -5.78 -9.11
N GLN A 200 -7.50 -5.18 -7.94
CA GLN A 200 -7.39 -3.74 -7.73
C GLN A 200 -6.00 -3.40 -7.21
N VAL A 201 -5.46 -2.25 -7.60
CA VAL A 201 -4.21 -1.73 -7.04
C VAL A 201 -4.53 -0.52 -6.19
N PHE A 202 -4.20 -0.59 -4.90
CA PHE A 202 -4.32 0.51 -3.96
C PHE A 202 -2.94 1.07 -3.65
N GLN A 203 -2.81 2.38 -3.65
CA GLN A 203 -1.55 3.05 -3.42
C GLN A 203 -1.76 4.22 -2.46
N VAL A 204 -0.81 4.44 -1.58
CA VAL A 204 -0.70 5.66 -0.78
C VAL A 204 0.61 6.34 -1.12
N GLU A 205 0.56 7.66 -1.29
CA GLU A 205 1.73 8.50 -1.50
C GLU A 205 1.71 9.65 -0.49
N TYR A 206 2.78 9.78 0.29
CA TYR A 206 3.03 10.93 1.14
C TYR A 206 4.28 11.65 0.66
N LYS A 207 4.16 12.97 0.49
CA LYS A 207 5.28 13.80 0.07
C LYS A 207 5.29 15.09 0.88
N ASN A 208 6.44 15.39 1.46
CA ASN A 208 6.76 16.71 2.00
C ASN A 208 8.04 17.24 1.33
N ASP A 209 8.60 18.33 1.85
CA ASP A 209 9.81 18.96 1.29
C ASP A 209 11.09 18.13 1.45
N TYR A 210 11.04 17.03 2.21
CA TYR A 210 12.21 16.29 2.70
C TYR A 210 12.17 14.80 2.34
N VAL A 211 10.99 14.21 2.26
CA VAL A 211 10.79 12.79 1.97
C VAL A 211 9.60 12.58 1.03
N LYS A 212 9.73 11.57 0.18
CA LYS A 212 8.62 10.99 -0.57
C LYS A 212 8.51 9.51 -0.17
N LEU A 213 7.41 9.16 0.46
CA LEU A 213 7.06 7.79 0.83
C LEU A 213 5.92 7.30 -0.05
N SER A 214 5.97 6.04 -0.44
CA SER A 214 4.92 5.40 -1.22
C SER A 214 4.81 3.94 -0.84
N ARG A 215 3.58 3.43 -0.80
CA ARG A 215 3.29 1.99 -0.67
C ARG A 215 2.18 1.63 -1.64
N GLU A 216 2.34 0.51 -2.30
CA GLU A 216 1.38 -0.04 -3.27
C GLU A 216 1.04 -1.47 -2.86
N GLU A 217 -0.24 -1.80 -2.88
CA GLU A 217 -0.74 -3.13 -2.60
C GLU A 217 -1.73 -3.54 -3.69
N LYS A 218 -1.49 -4.73 -4.26
CA LYS A 218 -2.39 -5.33 -5.24
C LYS A 218 -3.27 -6.35 -4.55
N VAL A 219 -4.58 -6.13 -4.60
CA VAL A 219 -5.55 -6.93 -3.86
C VAL A 219 -6.60 -7.53 -4.79
N VAL A 220 -6.85 -8.82 -4.60
CA VAL A 220 -7.85 -9.58 -5.34
C VAL A 220 -9.16 -9.56 -4.55
N LEU A 221 -10.09 -8.69 -4.96
CA LEU A 221 -11.44 -8.57 -4.43
C LEU A 221 -12.37 -9.57 -5.11
N MET A 222 -12.04 -10.86 -5.01
CA MET A 222 -12.86 -11.98 -5.48
C MET A 222 -12.35 -13.27 -4.83
N LYS A 223 -13.16 -14.34 -4.85
CA LYS A 223 -12.88 -15.60 -4.16
C LYS A 223 -12.62 -15.43 -2.66
N GLN A 224 -13.14 -14.36 -2.05
CA GLN A 224 -12.98 -14.08 -0.63
C GLN A 224 -14.12 -14.68 0.20
N SER A 225 -13.80 -15.14 1.40
CA SER A 225 -14.81 -15.62 2.34
C SER A 225 -15.71 -14.48 2.81
N GLN A 226 -15.12 -13.32 3.10
CA GLN A 226 -15.79 -12.09 3.52
C GLN A 226 -15.89 -11.09 2.37
N ASN A 227 -16.89 -10.22 2.41
CA ASN A 227 -17.06 -9.14 1.42
C ASN A 227 -16.17 -7.93 1.71
N ASN A 228 -15.57 -7.81 2.90
CA ASN A 228 -14.70 -6.68 3.25
C ASN A 228 -13.27 -7.17 3.48
N VAL A 229 -12.30 -6.56 2.82
CA VAL A 229 -10.87 -6.87 2.95
C VAL A 229 -10.13 -5.66 3.51
N THR A 230 -9.40 -5.85 4.61
CA THR A 230 -8.54 -4.79 5.18
C THR A 230 -7.20 -4.77 4.48
N ILE A 231 -6.75 -3.59 4.05
CA ILE A 231 -5.48 -3.38 3.36
C ILE A 231 -4.64 -2.42 4.18
N ASP A 232 -3.45 -2.87 4.56
CA ASP A 232 -2.49 -2.08 5.31
C ASP A 232 -1.54 -1.32 4.36
N LEU A 233 -1.78 -0.01 4.24
CA LEU A 233 -0.97 0.93 3.49
C LEU A 233 -0.10 1.78 4.44
N THR A 234 0.36 1.22 5.56
CA THR A 234 1.30 1.89 6.46
C THR A 234 2.60 2.22 5.72
N LEU A 235 2.93 3.51 5.69
CA LEU A 235 4.14 4.03 5.08
C LEU A 235 5.35 3.76 5.99
N GLN A 236 6.41 3.24 5.39
CA GLN A 236 7.68 2.98 6.07
C GLN A 236 8.52 4.27 6.08
N GLY A 237 8.27 5.11 7.08
CA GLY A 237 9.08 6.29 7.38
C GLY A 237 9.37 6.35 8.87
N GLN A 238 10.57 6.81 9.24
CA GLN A 238 10.93 6.90 10.66
C GLN A 238 10.62 8.31 11.16
N TYR A 239 9.98 8.38 12.32
CA TYR A 239 9.93 9.59 13.13
C TYR A 239 11.15 9.61 14.03
N ILE A 240 11.90 10.70 13.98
CA ILE A 240 13.09 10.89 14.80
C ILE A 240 12.79 11.90 15.89
N THR A 241 13.47 11.74 17.01
CA THR A 241 13.37 12.64 18.15
C THR A 241 14.64 13.46 18.24
N VAL A 242 14.52 14.77 18.08
CA VAL A 242 15.65 15.70 18.14
C VAL A 242 15.65 16.37 19.50
N GLN A 243 16.73 16.19 20.24
CA GLN A 243 16.95 16.76 21.57
C GLN A 243 17.99 17.89 21.50
N THR A 244 17.85 18.90 22.36
CA THR A 244 18.76 20.03 22.43
C THR A 244 18.79 20.67 23.81
N ASN A 245 19.89 21.38 24.11
CA ASN A 245 20.05 22.21 25.30
C ASN A 245 19.60 23.67 25.09
N ALA A 246 19.04 24.01 23.93
CA ALA A 246 18.60 25.35 23.60
C ALA A 246 17.17 25.35 23.01
N PRO A 247 16.13 25.41 23.86
CA PRO A 247 14.75 25.58 23.41
C PRO A 247 14.58 26.81 22.50
N GLY A 248 13.70 26.72 21.52
CA GLY A 248 13.46 27.77 20.53
C GLY A 248 14.40 27.75 19.32
N ALA A 249 15.39 26.84 19.26
CA ALA A 249 16.19 26.64 18.07
C ALA A 249 15.35 26.07 16.91
N THR A 250 15.70 26.43 15.68
CA THR A 250 15.03 25.96 14.46
C THR A 250 15.72 24.71 13.94
N LEU A 251 14.95 23.64 13.73
CA LEU A 251 15.41 22.42 13.05
C LEU A 251 15.56 22.68 11.56
N TYR A 252 16.70 22.30 11.01
CA TYR A 252 16.99 22.30 9.58
C TYR A 252 17.17 20.87 9.10
N VAL A 253 16.60 20.57 7.94
CA VAL A 253 16.75 19.29 7.25
C VAL A 253 17.20 19.58 5.82
N ASN A 254 18.33 19.00 5.41
CA ASN A 254 18.94 19.25 4.10
C ASN A 254 19.04 20.75 3.78
N GLN A 255 19.52 21.54 4.76
CA GLN A 255 19.72 22.99 4.69
C GLN A 255 18.44 23.85 4.59
N LYS A 256 17.26 23.24 4.71
CA LYS A 256 15.98 23.98 4.73
C LYS A 256 15.40 24.03 6.14
N PRO A 257 14.90 25.19 6.60
CA PRO A 257 14.26 25.31 7.91
C PRO A 257 12.94 24.54 7.93
N VAL A 258 12.71 23.77 9.00
CA VAL A 258 11.52 22.94 9.18
C VAL A 258 10.58 23.53 10.23
N THR A 259 11.04 23.65 11.47
CA THR A 259 10.22 24.08 12.61
C THR A 259 11.10 24.52 13.77
N ALA A 260 10.63 25.49 14.56
CA ALA A 260 11.24 25.82 15.84
C ALA A 260 10.86 24.79 16.90
N LEU A 261 11.80 24.45 17.79
CA LEU A 261 11.58 23.57 18.92
C LEU A 261 10.87 24.34 20.03
N THR A 262 9.69 23.88 20.45
CA THR A 262 8.93 24.50 21.57
C THR A 262 9.47 24.13 22.96
N GLY A 263 10.44 23.21 23.02
CA GLY A 263 11.08 22.72 24.25
C GLY A 263 12.49 22.17 23.97
N GLU A 264 13.00 21.34 24.87
CA GLU A 264 14.31 20.67 24.73
C GLU A 264 14.26 19.46 23.79
N GLU A 265 13.07 19.03 23.36
CA GLU A 265 12.88 17.88 22.51
C GLU A 265 11.72 18.12 21.53
N ILE A 266 11.85 17.56 20.32
CA ILE A 266 10.77 17.50 19.34
C ILE A 266 10.78 16.15 18.62
N THR A 267 9.61 15.56 18.41
CA THR A 267 9.45 14.45 17.47
C THR A 267 9.11 15.01 16.10
N TRP A 268 9.93 14.69 15.10
CA TRP A 268 9.77 15.16 13.73
C TRP A 268 9.90 14.00 12.73
N GLY A 269 9.14 14.08 11.64
CA GLY A 269 9.13 13.08 10.59
C GLY A 269 7.82 13.06 9.80
N PRO A 270 7.63 12.06 8.93
CA PRO A 270 8.58 10.98 8.65
C PRO A 270 9.78 11.45 7.81
N VAL A 271 10.92 10.77 7.91
CA VAL A 271 12.15 11.03 7.15
C VAL A 271 12.78 9.72 6.64
N ALA A 272 13.55 9.81 5.55
CA ALA A 272 14.33 8.69 5.03
C ALA A 272 15.51 8.36 5.97
N THR A 273 15.76 7.06 6.17
CA THR A 273 16.80 6.53 7.08
C THR A 273 18.00 5.96 6.32
N ASP A 274 18.04 6.18 5.00
CA ASP A 274 19.06 5.68 4.07
C ASP A 274 20.34 6.54 4.05
N GLY A 275 20.43 7.53 4.96
CA GLY A 275 21.54 8.47 5.01
C GLY A 275 21.42 9.65 4.04
N SER A 276 20.33 9.77 3.28
CA SER A 276 20.11 10.89 2.35
C SER A 276 19.67 12.18 3.02
N ALA A 277 19.22 12.12 4.27
CA ALA A 277 18.79 13.27 5.05
C ALA A 277 19.86 13.68 6.08
N THR A 278 20.10 14.98 6.17
CA THR A 278 20.98 15.61 7.18
C THR A 278 20.18 16.56 8.03
N ILE A 279 20.44 16.58 9.34
CA ILE A 279 19.76 17.42 10.33
C ILE A 279 20.75 18.25 11.13
N TYR A 280 20.36 19.47 11.49
CA TYR A 280 21.05 20.31 12.46
C TYR A 280 20.08 21.34 13.05
N LEU A 281 20.45 21.99 14.15
CA LEU A 281 19.68 23.11 14.71
C LEU A 281 20.41 24.42 14.46
N GLU A 282 19.64 25.49 14.20
CA GLU A 282 20.11 26.86 14.09
C GLU A 282 19.37 27.75 15.10
N ARG A 283 20.08 28.66 15.76
CA ARG A 283 19.48 29.69 16.63
C ARG A 283 20.21 31.02 16.50
N ASN A 284 19.54 32.09 16.91
CA ASN A 284 20.20 33.38 17.13
C ASN A 284 20.76 33.40 18.56
N GLY A 285 22.08 33.28 18.68
CA GLY A 285 22.81 33.41 19.94
C GLY A 285 23.29 34.85 20.18
N GLU A 286 23.96 35.07 21.31
CA GLU A 286 24.50 36.38 21.70
C GLU A 286 25.57 36.89 20.71
N SER A 287 26.24 35.98 20.00
CA SER A 287 27.31 36.26 19.03
C SER A 287 26.86 36.23 17.57
N GLY A 288 25.54 36.16 17.32
CA GLY A 288 24.94 36.00 15.99
C GLY A 288 24.39 34.60 15.75
N ARG A 289 24.33 34.18 14.48
CA ARG A 289 23.81 32.86 14.08
C ARG A 289 24.73 31.75 14.59
N GLU A 290 24.16 30.81 15.33
CA GLU A 290 24.84 29.62 15.85
C GLU A 290 24.16 28.37 15.29
N THR A 291 24.94 27.33 15.01
CA THR A 291 24.45 26.03 14.51
C THR A 291 25.08 24.88 15.28
N THR A 292 24.34 23.78 15.44
CA THR A 292 24.89 22.53 15.97
C THR A 292 25.74 21.81 14.92
N LYS A 293 26.40 20.72 15.32
CA LYS A 293 26.96 19.76 14.38
C LYS A 293 25.86 19.19 13.48
N VAL A 294 26.17 19.01 12.20
CA VAL A 294 25.30 18.34 11.23
C VAL A 294 25.40 16.84 11.44
N GLU A 295 24.26 16.19 11.63
CA GLU A 295 24.14 14.74 11.76
C GLU A 295 23.38 14.15 10.58
N THR A 296 23.81 12.97 10.13
CA THR A 296 23.12 12.23 9.07
C THR A 296 22.06 11.33 9.67
N VAL A 297 20.84 11.39 9.14
CA VAL A 297 19.73 10.56 9.57
C VAL A 297 19.95 9.13 9.08
N THR A 298 20.09 8.22 10.04
CA THR A 298 20.18 6.77 9.88
C THR A 298 18.99 6.10 10.58
N VAL A 299 19.08 4.80 10.88
CA VAL A 299 18.06 4.02 11.60
C VAL A 299 17.85 4.43 13.07
N LEU A 300 18.64 5.38 13.60
CA LEU A 300 18.48 5.87 14.97
C LEU A 300 17.16 6.63 15.13
N SER A 301 16.47 6.39 16.25
CA SER A 301 15.20 7.06 16.60
C SER A 301 15.39 8.39 17.34
N ALA A 302 16.60 8.70 17.82
CA ALA A 302 16.89 9.91 18.57
C ALA A 302 18.27 10.50 18.22
N TYR A 303 18.33 11.83 18.18
CA TYR A 303 19.54 12.61 17.88
C TYR A 303 19.65 13.75 18.89
N ASN A 304 20.76 13.78 19.64
CA ASN A 304 21.06 14.86 20.56
C ASN A 304 21.95 15.90 19.87
N LEU A 305 21.41 17.11 19.68
CA LEU A 305 22.05 18.22 18.99
C LEU A 305 22.25 19.40 19.97
N PRO A 306 23.29 19.35 20.82
CA PRO A 306 23.59 20.45 21.73
C PRO A 306 24.30 21.60 21.02
N PHE A 307 23.98 22.83 21.40
CA PHE A 307 24.79 24.00 21.08
C PHE A 307 25.98 24.05 22.03
N GLU A 308 27.19 24.13 21.47
CA GLU A 308 28.41 24.33 22.24
C GLU A 308 28.39 25.73 22.85
N LYS A 309 28.58 25.82 24.17
CA LYS A 309 28.73 27.11 24.84
C LYS A 309 30.05 27.73 24.38
N LYS A 310 29.99 28.78 23.56
CA LYS A 310 31.13 29.69 23.39
C LYS A 310 31.37 30.37 24.72
N SER A 311 32.43 30.00 25.42
CA SER A 311 32.93 30.75 26.56
C SER A 311 33.29 32.16 26.08
N VAL A 312 32.42 33.13 26.36
CA VAL A 312 32.74 34.54 26.19
C VAL A 312 33.68 34.90 27.32
N GLU A 313 34.98 34.71 27.09
CA GLU A 313 36.01 35.26 27.96
C GLU A 313 35.99 36.79 27.77
N LYS A 314 35.09 37.45 28.50
CA LYS A 314 35.11 38.91 28.65
C LYS A 314 36.41 39.23 29.38
N THR A 315 37.45 39.60 28.63
CA THR A 315 38.67 40.15 29.20
C THR A 315 38.35 41.53 29.78
N VAL A 316 37.80 41.55 30.99
CA VAL A 316 37.79 42.76 31.81
C VAL A 316 39.11 42.78 32.54
N VAL A 317 40.03 43.62 32.05
CA VAL A 317 41.29 43.92 32.74
C VAL A 317 40.94 44.64 34.04
N TYR A 318 40.75 43.89 35.12
CA TYR A 318 40.92 44.43 36.46
C TYR A 318 42.35 44.10 36.88
N ASN A 319 43.16 45.16 37.06
CA ASN A 319 44.37 45.09 37.85
C ASN A 319 43.98 44.70 39.28
N VAL A 320 44.09 43.41 39.59
CA VAL A 320 44.07 42.93 40.96
C VAL A 320 45.15 41.88 41.11
N THR A 321 46.07 42.17 42.04
CA THR A 321 47.12 41.30 42.55
C THR A 321 46.57 39.90 42.82
N PRO A 322 47.24 38.81 42.37
CA PRO A 322 46.65 37.48 42.42
C PRO A 322 46.47 37.01 43.88
N PRO A 323 45.26 36.58 44.29
CA PRO A 323 45.10 35.74 45.48
C PRO A 323 45.51 34.29 45.15
N PRO A 324 45.89 33.51 46.17
CA PRO A 324 46.54 32.21 45.98
C PRO A 324 45.61 31.21 45.28
N THR A 325 46.11 30.64 44.20
CA THR A 325 45.46 29.56 43.45
C THR A 325 45.43 28.28 44.31
N THR A 326 44.29 27.95 44.88
CA THR A 326 44.03 26.59 45.37
C THR A 326 43.75 25.69 44.17
N GLY A 327 44.81 25.10 43.61
CA GLY A 327 44.70 24.03 42.62
C GLY A 327 44.37 22.71 43.30
N TYR A 328 43.30 22.06 42.87
CA TYR A 328 43.10 20.63 43.16
C TYR A 328 44.13 19.84 42.35
N VAL A 329 45.28 19.59 42.96
CA VAL A 329 46.29 18.66 42.46
C VAL A 329 45.84 17.25 42.84
N TYR A 330 45.18 16.55 41.94
CA TYR A 330 45.07 15.09 42.08
C TYR A 330 46.46 14.49 41.87
N ASN A 331 47.08 14.02 42.96
CA ASN A 331 48.24 13.13 42.99
C ASN A 331 49.53 13.58 42.25
N GLY A 332 49.75 14.87 42.03
CA GLY A 332 51.03 15.39 41.53
C GLY A 332 51.32 15.09 40.05
N PHE A 333 50.28 14.71 39.29
CA PHE A 333 50.35 14.52 37.83
C PHE A 333 49.62 15.65 37.10
N ILE A 334 50.17 16.14 35.99
CA ILE A 334 49.53 17.15 35.15
C ILE A 334 48.42 16.52 34.30
N PHE A 335 48.67 15.32 33.77
CA PHE A 335 47.67 14.51 33.06
C PHE A 335 47.62 13.11 33.67
N PRO A 336 46.78 12.87 34.70
CA PRO A 336 46.75 11.61 35.42
C PRO A 336 46.52 10.38 34.53
N ASP A 337 45.73 10.52 33.47
CA ASP A 337 45.27 9.48 32.54
C ASP A 337 46.08 9.40 31.22
N SER A 338 47.22 10.08 31.12
CA SER A 338 48.03 10.11 29.88
C SER A 338 48.68 8.77 29.51
N ASP A 339 48.66 7.78 30.40
CA ASP A 339 49.14 6.42 30.20
C ASP A 339 48.08 5.49 29.57
N ILE A 340 46.79 5.84 29.72
CA ILE A 340 45.66 4.98 29.30
C ILE A 340 44.73 5.62 28.28
N ARG A 341 44.81 6.94 28.06
CA ARG A 341 43.98 7.67 27.08
C ARG A 341 44.81 8.60 26.21
N LYS A 342 44.44 8.68 24.93
CA LYS A 342 44.95 9.72 24.02
C LYS A 342 44.42 11.10 24.42
N LEU A 343 45.33 12.02 24.71
CA LEU A 343 45.04 13.42 24.96
C LEU A 343 44.57 14.09 23.67
N THR A 344 43.83 15.18 23.83
CA THR A 344 43.32 15.99 22.74
C THR A 344 43.91 17.40 22.82
N ASN A 345 43.81 18.14 21.73
CA ASN A 345 44.18 19.56 21.72
C ASN A 345 43.41 20.39 22.76
N ALA A 346 42.22 19.96 23.19
CA ALA A 346 41.46 20.64 24.24
C ALA A 346 42.09 20.43 25.63
N ASP A 347 42.61 19.23 25.89
CA ASP A 347 43.28 18.88 27.15
C ASP A 347 44.52 19.75 27.41
N LEU A 348 45.17 20.21 26.33
CA LEU A 348 46.41 21.02 26.38
C LEU A 348 46.15 22.54 26.44
N THR A 349 44.91 23.00 26.29
CA THR A 349 44.60 24.43 26.07
C THR A 349 44.95 25.33 27.25
N TYR A 350 44.84 24.83 28.47
CA TYR A 350 45.01 25.62 29.70
C TYR A 350 46.29 25.28 30.47
N VAL A 351 47.26 24.66 29.81
CA VAL A 351 48.53 24.22 30.40
C VAL A 351 49.65 25.08 29.83
N THR A 352 50.48 25.68 30.68
CA THR A 352 51.57 26.56 30.22
C THR A 352 52.66 25.76 29.52
N LYS A 353 53.52 26.40 28.71
CA LYS A 353 54.64 25.72 28.04
C LYS A 353 55.58 25.00 29.01
N GLU A 354 55.83 25.59 30.18
CA GLU A 354 56.63 24.99 31.25
C GLU A 354 55.94 23.75 31.84
N GLN A 355 54.63 23.81 32.03
CA GLN A 355 53.84 22.66 32.49
C GLN A 355 53.72 21.58 31.41
N LEU A 356 53.64 21.94 30.12
CA LEU A 356 53.68 20.99 29.01
C LEU A 356 55.03 20.26 28.93
N LYS A 357 56.14 20.98 29.13
CA LYS A 357 57.47 20.39 29.27
C LYS A 357 57.50 19.38 30.42
N ILE A 358 56.94 19.73 31.58
CA ILE A 358 56.86 18.82 32.73
C ILE A 358 55.97 17.61 32.39
N ALA A 359 54.79 17.81 31.82
CA ALA A 359 53.83 16.76 31.47
C ALA A 359 54.38 15.77 30.44
N ARG A 360 55.13 16.27 29.45
CA ARG A 360 55.84 15.42 28.49
C ARG A 360 56.85 14.52 29.20
N ASN A 361 57.65 15.10 30.11
CA ASN A 361 58.65 14.35 30.86
C ASN A 361 58.02 13.44 31.93
N GLU A 362 56.84 13.77 32.44
CA GLU A 362 56.07 12.96 33.39
C GLU A 362 55.73 11.58 32.83
N ILE A 363 55.39 11.50 31.53
CA ILE A 363 55.17 10.22 30.82
C ILE A 363 56.41 9.33 30.91
N TYR A 364 57.60 9.87 30.68
CA TYR A 364 58.86 9.13 30.83
C TYR A 364 59.18 8.81 32.30
N ALA A 365 58.87 9.73 33.22
CA ALA A 365 59.11 9.57 34.64
C ALA A 365 58.29 8.41 35.24
N ARG A 366 57.07 8.14 34.73
CA ARG A 366 56.24 6.99 35.15
C ARG A 366 56.93 5.64 34.94
N HIS A 367 57.83 5.56 33.95
CA HIS A 367 58.63 4.35 33.67
C HIS A 367 60.00 4.35 34.36
N GLY A 368 60.30 5.38 35.15
CA GLY A 368 61.56 5.54 35.88
C GLY A 368 62.71 6.09 35.05
N ASN A 369 62.43 6.89 34.03
CA ASN A 369 63.46 7.53 33.19
C ASN A 369 64.40 8.44 34.00
N ILE A 370 65.71 8.15 33.99
CA ILE A 370 66.73 8.97 34.66
C ILE A 370 67.02 10.22 33.82
N PHE A 371 66.70 11.40 34.34
CA PHE A 371 66.82 12.67 33.61
C PHE A 371 68.24 13.23 33.66
N GLN A 372 68.79 13.58 32.49
CA GLN A 372 70.13 14.18 32.38
C GLN A 372 70.12 15.69 32.68
N THR A 373 68.98 16.37 32.46
CA THR A 373 68.89 17.81 32.70
C THR A 373 68.63 18.09 34.18
N LYS A 374 69.39 19.03 34.75
CA LYS A 374 69.32 19.36 36.17
C LYS A 374 67.93 19.81 36.63
N ASP A 375 67.17 20.48 35.76
CA ASP A 375 65.82 20.97 36.04
C ASP A 375 64.81 19.83 36.17
N MET A 376 64.79 18.88 35.24
CA MET A 376 63.85 17.75 35.26
C MET A 376 64.24 16.74 36.35
N GLN A 377 65.53 16.47 36.52
CA GLN A 377 65.99 15.60 37.61
C GLN A 377 65.59 16.19 38.98
N ALA A 378 65.87 17.48 39.22
CA ALA A 378 65.49 18.13 40.48
C ALA A 378 63.97 18.21 40.70
N TYR A 379 63.18 18.29 39.63
CA TYR A 379 61.72 18.29 39.69
C TYR A 379 61.16 16.90 40.05
N PHE A 380 61.56 15.86 39.31
CA PHE A 380 61.01 14.51 39.48
C PHE A 380 61.54 13.79 40.73
N SER A 381 62.78 14.05 41.17
CA SER A 381 63.29 13.51 42.44
C SER A 381 62.50 13.97 43.67
N LYS A 382 61.70 15.05 43.57
CA LYS A 382 60.80 15.52 44.63
C LYS A 382 59.42 14.85 44.62
N GLN A 383 59.08 14.13 43.54
CA GLN A 383 57.78 13.49 43.41
C GLN A 383 57.78 12.16 44.17
N SER A 384 56.81 11.98 45.07
CA SER A 384 56.74 10.79 45.95
C SER A 384 56.57 9.48 45.18
N TRP A 385 56.01 9.53 43.97
CA TRP A 385 55.75 8.39 43.10
C TRP A 385 56.91 8.05 42.15
N TYR A 386 57.88 8.94 41.94
CA TYR A 386 58.96 8.73 40.98
C TYR A 386 60.05 7.80 41.56
N ARG A 387 60.47 6.80 40.78
CA ARG A 387 61.56 5.88 41.13
C ARG A 387 62.41 5.66 39.88
N GLU A 388 63.71 5.90 40.00
CA GLU A 388 64.65 5.66 38.90
C GLU A 388 64.72 4.18 38.55
N ASN A 389 64.65 3.89 37.25
CA ASN A 389 64.76 2.54 36.70
C ASN A 389 65.93 2.50 35.71
N PRO A 390 67.11 2.01 36.11
CA PRO A 390 68.29 1.93 35.25
C PRO A 390 68.10 1.05 34.00
N TYR A 391 67.04 0.22 33.95
CA TYR A 391 66.74 -0.68 32.83
C TYR A 391 65.73 -0.09 31.84
N PHE A 392 65.18 1.10 32.10
CA PHE A 392 64.25 1.74 31.16
C PHE A 392 65.00 2.24 29.91
N THR A 393 64.60 1.76 28.74
CA THR A 393 65.27 2.04 27.45
C THR A 393 64.64 3.20 26.68
N GLY A 394 63.65 3.91 27.26
CA GLY A 394 62.92 4.96 26.57
C GLY A 394 61.70 4.48 25.75
N LYS A 395 61.40 3.18 25.77
CA LYS A 395 60.26 2.61 25.02
C LYS A 395 58.93 2.96 25.71
N LEU A 396 58.07 3.67 24.99
CA LEU A 396 56.71 4.04 25.41
C LEU A 396 55.65 3.15 24.75
N THR A 397 54.45 3.14 25.31
CA THR A 397 53.26 2.58 24.64
C THR A 397 52.80 3.47 23.48
N ASP A 398 51.96 2.96 22.58
CA ASP A 398 51.42 3.73 21.46
C ASP A 398 50.61 4.95 21.90
N ILE A 399 49.94 4.87 23.06
CA ILE A 399 49.16 5.97 23.64
C ILE A 399 50.10 7.06 24.17
N GLU A 400 51.11 6.66 24.94
CA GLU A 400 52.10 7.57 25.52
C GLU A 400 52.97 8.23 24.45
N ALA A 401 53.39 7.49 23.42
CA ALA A 401 54.13 8.04 22.28
C ALA A 401 53.30 9.09 21.53
N TYR A 402 52.01 8.80 21.28
CA TYR A 402 51.08 9.77 20.69
C TYR A 402 50.94 11.04 21.56
N ASN A 403 50.79 10.87 22.87
CA ASN A 403 50.63 11.98 23.81
C ASN A 403 51.89 12.85 23.91
N VAL A 404 53.07 12.24 23.92
CA VAL A 404 54.35 12.97 23.90
C VAL A 404 54.45 13.84 22.65
N GLU A 405 54.13 13.30 21.46
CA GLU A 405 54.17 14.07 20.22
C GLU A 405 53.14 15.19 20.19
N LEU A 406 51.91 14.93 20.66
CA LEU A 406 50.88 15.96 20.77
C LEU A 406 51.30 17.10 21.71
N ILE A 407 51.90 16.77 22.87
CA ILE A 407 52.40 17.77 23.83
C ILE A 407 53.55 18.60 23.22
N LYS A 408 54.49 17.94 22.52
CA LYS A 408 55.63 18.62 21.86
C LYS A 408 55.20 19.66 20.83
N LEU A 409 54.05 19.49 20.17
CA LEU A 409 53.54 20.45 19.20
C LEU A 409 53.09 21.78 19.84
N ARG A 410 52.91 21.82 21.17
CA ARG A 410 52.42 22.98 21.92
C ARG A 410 53.37 23.53 22.98
N GLU A 411 54.36 22.75 23.40
CA GLU A 411 55.52 23.22 24.17
C GLU A 411 56.31 24.27 23.37
#